data_AF-A0A1V1T570-F1
#
_entry.id   AF-A0A1V1T570-F1
#
_cell.length_a   1.000
_cell.length_b   1.000
_cell.length_c   1.000
_cell.angle_alpha   90.00
_cell.angle_beta   90.00
_cell.angle_gamma   90.00
#
_symmetry.space_group_name_H-M   'P 1'
#
loop_
_entity.id
_entity.type
_entity.pdbx_description
1 polymer ?
#
loop_
_entity_poly.entity_id
_entity_poly.type
_entity_poly.pdbx_seq_one_letter_code
_entity_poly.pdbx_strand_id
1 'polypeptide(L)'
;MARPMGPVRLRRTNYVTLTIGACLCLFILYFLVQDGSDVSTSSPNADSHPIRKPVTAKSKLIGDRSPVRRFNLNNVTITPDPIENQEVVLILTPMARFYQEYWDNLIKLDYPHELISLGFILPKNKEGNAATAALQAQVTKTQKGPLKDRFRSVVIERQDFDPPILSQDEGERHKIENQKARRSSMSRARNSLLFTTLGAETSWVLWLDADIIETPPSLIQDLAAHDKPLIVPNCYQRYTDPETGKPAERPYDFNSWQDSPTAQELASKMDPDDIILEGYREMATYRALMAYMADRVDERDVEVPLDGVGGTALLVKADVHRDGAMFPPFAFYNLIETEGFAKMAKRLGWAATGLPNYKVYHYNE
;
A
#
# COMPACT_ATOMS: atom_id res chain seq x y z
N MET A 1 24.66 56.17 -26.57
CA MET A 1 23.80 56.23 -27.77
C MET A 1 22.57 55.38 -27.52
N ALA A 2 21.40 56.00 -27.34
CA ALA A 2 20.13 55.31 -27.15
C ALA A 2 19.29 55.42 -28.44
N ARG A 3 18.69 54.30 -28.87
CA ARG A 3 17.82 54.24 -30.06
C ARG A 3 16.44 54.84 -29.73
N PRO A 4 15.78 55.58 -30.66
CA PRO A 4 14.44 56.10 -30.43
C PRO A 4 13.41 54.97 -30.59
N MET A 5 12.48 54.85 -29.64
CA MET A 5 11.31 53.97 -29.78
C MET A 5 10.32 54.58 -30.77
N GLY A 6 9.88 53.79 -31.75
CA GLY A 6 8.86 54.18 -32.72
C GLY A 6 7.46 54.32 -32.10
N PRO A 7 6.52 54.98 -32.79
CA PRO A 7 5.21 55.31 -32.23
C PRO A 7 4.34 54.05 -32.03
N VAL A 8 3.80 53.89 -30.82
CA VAL A 8 2.81 52.86 -30.49
C VAL A 8 1.50 53.19 -31.20
N ARG A 9 1.10 52.36 -32.18
CA ARG A 9 -0.25 52.43 -32.77
C ARG A 9 -1.28 52.02 -31.73
N LEU A 10 -2.07 52.97 -31.23
CA LEU A 10 -3.29 52.71 -30.47
C LEU A 10 -4.28 51.93 -31.35
N ARG A 11 -4.56 50.68 -30.97
CA ARG A 11 -5.61 49.85 -31.60
C ARG A 11 -6.96 50.53 -31.38
N ARG A 12 -7.71 50.76 -32.46
CA ARG A 12 -9.09 51.30 -32.39
C ARG A 12 -9.95 50.36 -31.54
N THR A 13 -10.55 50.91 -30.49
CA THR A 13 -11.45 50.22 -29.57
C THR A 13 -12.68 49.73 -30.34
N ASN A 14 -12.92 48.41 -30.34
CA ASN A 14 -14.07 47.82 -30.99
C ASN A 14 -15.29 47.96 -30.06
N TYR A 15 -16.31 48.67 -30.52
CA TYR A 15 -17.52 48.96 -29.75
C TYR A 15 -18.21 47.69 -29.24
N VAL A 16 -18.14 46.58 -29.96
CA VAL A 16 -18.72 45.29 -29.53
C VAL A 16 -18.08 44.80 -28.23
N THR A 17 -16.77 44.92 -28.09
CA THR A 17 -16.04 44.55 -26.85
C THR A 17 -16.40 45.44 -25.68
N LEU A 18 -16.65 46.73 -25.92
CA LEU A 18 -17.12 47.66 -24.89
C LEU A 18 -18.55 47.31 -24.44
N THR A 19 -19.44 46.94 -25.36
CA THR A 19 -20.80 46.54 -25.01
C THR A 19 -20.83 45.25 -24.21
N ILE A 20 -20.03 44.24 -24.60
CA ILE A 20 -19.90 42.98 -23.85
C ILE A 20 -19.34 43.24 -22.45
N GLY A 21 -18.29 44.07 -22.34
CA GLY A 21 -17.72 44.45 -21.05
C GLY A 21 -18.72 45.19 -20.15
N ALA A 22 -19.51 46.10 -20.71
CA ALA A 22 -20.55 46.82 -19.98
C ALA A 22 -21.66 45.90 -19.48
N CYS A 23 -22.14 44.96 -20.30
CA CYS A 23 -23.12 43.96 -19.90
C CYS A 23 -22.61 43.06 -18.77
N LEU A 24 -21.33 42.66 -18.83
CA LEU A 24 -20.71 41.82 -17.81
C LEU A 24 -20.55 42.57 -16.47
N CYS A 25 -20.17 43.85 -16.51
CA CYS A 25 -20.13 44.70 -15.32
C CYS A 25 -21.51 44.92 -14.70
N LEU A 26 -22.55 45.14 -15.51
CA LEU A 26 -23.92 45.30 -15.01
C LEU A 26 -24.46 43.99 -14.39
N PHE A 27 -24.10 42.84 -14.96
CA PHE A 27 -24.44 41.53 -14.39
C PHE A 27 -23.79 41.33 -13.01
N ILE A 28 -22.50 41.66 -12.88
CA ILE A 28 -21.79 41.56 -11.59
C ILE A 28 -22.39 42.52 -10.55
N LEU A 29 -22.69 43.76 -10.93
CA LEU A 29 -23.31 44.74 -10.04
C LEU A 29 -24.71 44.32 -9.60
N TYR A 30 -25.50 43.73 -10.49
CA TYR A 30 -26.83 43.20 -10.16
C TYR A 30 -26.74 42.12 -9.06
N PHE A 31 -25.81 41.17 -9.18
CA PHE A 31 -25.62 40.12 -8.18
C PHE A 31 -25.04 40.64 -6.85
N LEU A 32 -24.18 41.65 -6.88
CA LEU A 32 -23.64 42.27 -5.65
C LEU A 32 -24.67 43.09 -4.88
N VAL A 33 -25.69 43.63 -5.56
CA VAL A 33 -26.77 44.41 -4.92
C VAL A 33 -27.90 43.50 -4.43
N GLN A 34 -28.07 42.30 -4.99
CA GLN A 34 -29.16 41.40 -4.63
C GLN A 34 -28.93 40.61 -3.32
N ASP A 35 -27.69 40.54 -2.82
CA ASP A 35 -27.32 39.84 -1.57
C ASP A 35 -27.20 40.76 -0.32
N GLY A 36 -27.81 41.96 -0.37
CA GLY A 36 -27.71 42.96 0.71
C GLY A 36 -29.05 43.37 1.32
N SER A 37 -29.68 42.51 2.12
CA SER A 37 -30.72 42.85 3.11
C SER A 37 -30.67 41.81 4.25
N ASP A 38 -30.50 42.11 5.54
CA ASP A 38 -30.68 43.33 6.32
C ASP A 38 -29.66 43.37 7.48
N VAL A 39 -28.97 44.50 7.65
CA VAL A 39 -28.34 44.90 8.92
C VAL A 39 -29.14 46.08 9.45
N SER A 40 -29.92 45.85 10.50
CA SER A 40 -30.57 46.91 11.27
C SER A 40 -29.92 47.01 12.65
N THR A 41 -29.14 48.07 12.85
CA THR A 41 -28.67 48.55 14.15
C THR A 41 -29.77 49.29 14.88
N SER A 42 -30.10 48.87 16.10
CA SER A 42 -30.67 49.74 17.13
C SER A 42 -30.12 49.37 18.51
N SER A 43 -29.87 50.38 19.34
CA SER A 43 -29.50 50.33 20.77
C SER A 43 -30.14 51.56 21.43
N PRO A 44 -30.26 51.68 22.77
CA PRO A 44 -30.07 50.71 23.86
C PRO A 44 -31.26 50.65 24.86
N ASN A 45 -31.36 49.61 25.71
CA ASN A 45 -31.61 49.73 27.17
C ASN A 45 -31.86 48.38 27.89
N ALA A 46 -31.11 48.23 28.98
CA ALA A 46 -31.35 47.53 30.26
C ALA A 46 -32.27 46.29 30.36
N ASP A 47 -31.60 45.19 30.69
CA ASP A 47 -31.88 44.22 31.76
C ASP A 47 -33.14 43.33 31.78
N SER A 48 -32.81 42.03 31.89
CA SER A 48 -33.59 40.89 32.40
C SER A 48 -34.55 40.16 31.44
N HIS A 49 -34.03 39.16 30.72
CA HIS A 49 -34.82 38.07 30.18
C HIS A 49 -34.27 36.69 30.61
N PRO A 50 -35.17 35.72 30.87
CA PRO A 50 -34.85 34.48 31.57
C PRO A 50 -34.02 33.54 30.69
N ILE A 51 -33.11 32.80 31.32
CA ILE A 51 -32.29 31.76 30.68
C ILE A 51 -33.22 30.75 29.99
N ARG A 52 -33.31 30.84 28.66
CA ARG A 52 -34.01 29.87 27.82
C ARG A 52 -33.18 28.60 27.83
N LYS A 53 -33.71 27.52 28.43
CA LYS A 53 -33.08 26.18 28.36
C LYS A 53 -32.78 25.83 26.90
N PRO A 54 -31.62 25.23 26.58
CA PRO A 54 -31.30 24.88 25.22
C PRO A 54 -32.29 23.81 24.75
N VAL A 55 -33.06 24.15 23.73
CA VAL A 55 -33.84 23.17 22.99
C VAL A 55 -32.82 22.29 22.28
N THR A 56 -32.64 21.06 22.78
CA THR A 56 -31.92 20.01 22.07
C THR A 56 -32.70 19.65 20.81
N ALA A 57 -32.52 20.45 19.76
CA ALA A 57 -32.88 20.07 18.41
C ALA A 57 -31.95 18.90 18.05
N LYS A 58 -32.48 17.66 18.05
CA LYS A 58 -31.79 16.53 17.44
C LYS A 58 -31.49 16.91 16.00
N SER A 59 -30.23 17.21 15.72
CA SER A 59 -29.75 17.48 14.37
C SER A 59 -30.04 16.27 13.49
N LYS A 60 -30.93 16.43 12.51
CA LYS A 60 -31.18 15.42 11.45
C LYS A 60 -29.97 15.18 10.55
N LEU A 61 -28.89 15.96 10.69
CA LEU A 61 -27.67 15.85 9.87
C LEU A 61 -26.71 14.76 10.34
N ILE A 62 -26.82 14.31 11.59
CA ILE A 62 -26.01 13.21 12.12
C ILE A 62 -26.98 12.06 12.31
N GLY A 63 -27.03 11.15 11.33
CA GLY A 63 -27.77 9.91 11.46
C GLY A 63 -27.39 9.16 12.74
N ASP A 64 -28.25 8.25 13.18
CA ASP A 64 -28.19 7.51 14.46
C ASP A 64 -27.01 6.51 14.52
N ARG A 65 -25.80 6.96 14.20
CA ARG A 65 -24.54 6.24 14.39
C ARG A 65 -24.10 6.54 15.81
N SER A 66 -23.94 5.50 16.62
CA SER A 66 -23.19 5.65 17.87
C SER A 66 -21.84 6.27 17.52
N PRO A 67 -21.54 7.51 17.95
CA PRO A 67 -20.32 8.21 17.53
C PRO A 67 -19.07 7.60 18.18
N VAL A 68 -19.25 6.68 19.13
CA VAL A 68 -18.19 6.06 19.90
C VAL A 68 -18.09 4.58 19.53
N ARG A 69 -16.91 4.18 19.04
CA ARG A 69 -16.47 2.78 18.96
C ARG A 69 -15.39 2.57 20.03
N ARG A 70 -15.52 1.52 20.83
CA ARG A 70 -14.52 1.14 21.83
C ARG A 70 -13.86 -0.16 21.39
N PHE A 71 -12.53 -0.17 21.38
CA PHE A 71 -11.73 -1.34 21.08
C PHE A 71 -10.83 -1.60 22.28
N ASN A 72 -10.78 -2.85 22.73
CA ASN A 72 -9.75 -3.30 23.66
C ASN A 72 -8.76 -4.13 22.86
N LEU A 73 -7.59 -3.57 22.57
CA LEU A 73 -6.61 -4.23 21.71
C LEU A 73 -6.05 -5.50 22.34
N ASN A 74 -6.04 -5.60 23.68
CA ASN A 74 -5.64 -6.83 24.37
C ASN A 74 -6.61 -8.02 24.14
N ASN A 75 -7.78 -7.76 23.55
CA ASN A 75 -8.75 -8.80 23.17
C ASN A 75 -8.65 -9.17 21.69
N VAL A 76 -7.79 -8.51 20.90
CA VAL A 76 -7.53 -8.90 19.51
C VAL A 76 -6.57 -10.09 19.56
N THR A 77 -7.07 -11.27 19.24
CA THR A 77 -6.26 -12.48 19.19
C THR A 77 -5.49 -12.54 17.87
N ILE A 78 -4.28 -13.09 17.92
CA ILE A 78 -3.43 -13.35 16.76
C ILE A 78 -2.78 -14.72 16.96
N THR A 79 -3.48 -15.79 16.56
CA THR A 79 -3.26 -17.17 17.01
C THR A 79 -2.98 -18.12 15.85
N PRO A 80 -2.49 -19.35 16.13
CA PRO A 80 -2.28 -20.38 15.11
C PRO A 80 -3.57 -20.86 14.41
N ASP A 81 -4.73 -20.65 15.04
CA ASP A 81 -6.05 -21.10 14.56
C ASP A 81 -6.97 -19.90 14.24
N PRO A 82 -6.62 -19.08 13.23
CA PRO A 82 -7.25 -17.77 13.03
C PRO A 82 -8.74 -17.84 12.65
N ILE A 83 -9.18 -18.91 11.97
CA ILE A 83 -10.59 -19.07 11.57
C ILE A 83 -11.48 -19.36 12.79
N GLU A 84 -11.04 -20.24 13.70
CA GLU A 84 -11.79 -20.59 14.91
C GLU A 84 -11.99 -19.34 15.79
N ASN A 85 -10.95 -18.50 15.87
CA ASN A 85 -10.95 -17.26 16.63
C ASN A 85 -11.57 -16.05 15.90
N GLN A 86 -12.10 -16.24 14.68
CA GLN A 86 -12.71 -15.19 13.85
C GLN A 86 -11.77 -13.98 13.63
N GLU A 87 -10.48 -14.27 13.43
CA GLU A 87 -9.44 -13.26 13.32
C GLU A 87 -9.54 -12.51 11.99
N VAL A 88 -9.43 -11.18 12.03
CA VAL A 88 -9.57 -10.35 10.82
C VAL A 88 -8.23 -10.26 10.11
N VAL A 89 -8.21 -10.60 8.81
CA VAL A 89 -7.03 -10.52 7.95
C VAL A 89 -7.15 -9.30 7.05
N LEU A 90 -6.11 -8.48 7.01
CA LEU A 90 -5.98 -7.36 6.08
C LEU A 90 -4.98 -7.74 4.99
N ILE A 91 -5.44 -7.95 3.76
CA ILE A 91 -4.57 -8.22 2.61
C ILE A 91 -4.23 -6.90 1.94
N LEU A 92 -2.93 -6.58 1.84
CA LEU A 92 -2.42 -5.33 1.30
C LEU A 92 -1.59 -5.55 0.03
N THR A 93 -1.98 -4.84 -1.02
CA THR A 93 -1.44 -5.06 -2.37
C THR A 93 -1.12 -3.73 -3.07
N PRO A 94 0.16 -3.32 -3.10
CA PRO A 94 0.62 -2.32 -4.05
C PRO A 94 0.47 -2.87 -5.47
N MET A 95 -0.23 -2.14 -6.35
CA MET A 95 -0.60 -2.64 -7.68
C MET A 95 -0.28 -1.61 -8.77
N ALA A 96 0.76 -1.89 -9.57
CA ALA A 96 1.08 -1.12 -10.77
C ALA A 96 0.30 -1.63 -12.00
N ARG A 97 0.15 -2.96 -12.11
CA ARG A 97 -0.57 -3.67 -13.18
C ARG A 97 -1.57 -4.64 -12.56
N PHE A 98 -2.70 -4.83 -13.24
CA PHE A 98 -3.73 -5.78 -12.80
C PHE A 98 -3.58 -7.08 -13.58
N TYR A 99 -3.45 -8.20 -12.87
CA TYR A 99 -3.44 -9.55 -13.42
C TYR A 99 -4.75 -10.25 -13.03
N GLN A 100 -5.42 -10.89 -14.00
CA GLN A 100 -6.67 -11.59 -13.71
C GLN A 100 -6.40 -12.81 -12.82
N GLU A 101 -5.27 -13.46 -13.03
CA GLU A 101 -4.80 -14.63 -12.31
C GLU A 101 -4.54 -14.30 -10.83
N TYR A 102 -4.02 -13.11 -10.51
CA TYR A 102 -3.91 -12.61 -9.13
C TYR A 102 -5.29 -12.54 -8.47
N TRP A 103 -6.27 -11.96 -9.15
CA TRP A 103 -7.62 -11.83 -8.61
C TRP A 103 -8.31 -13.18 -8.44
N ASP A 104 -8.13 -14.09 -9.40
CA ASP A 104 -8.65 -15.44 -9.35
C ASP A 104 -7.97 -16.26 -8.23
N ASN A 105 -6.68 -16.02 -7.97
CA ASN A 105 -5.96 -16.59 -6.84
C ASN A 105 -6.50 -16.07 -5.50
N LEU A 106 -6.75 -14.76 -5.40
CA LEU A 106 -7.30 -14.12 -4.20
C LEU A 106 -8.69 -14.66 -3.84
N ILE A 107 -9.57 -14.88 -4.83
CA ILE A 107 -10.92 -15.45 -4.60
C ILE A 107 -10.87 -16.92 -4.17
N LYS A 108 -9.81 -17.64 -4.52
CA LYS A 108 -9.65 -19.06 -4.20
C LYS A 108 -9.14 -19.31 -2.79
N LEU A 109 -8.78 -18.28 -2.02
CA LEU A 109 -8.34 -18.47 -0.65
C LEU A 109 -9.47 -19.08 0.20
N ASP A 110 -9.14 -20.12 0.97
CA ASP A 110 -10.10 -20.84 1.81
C ASP A 110 -10.47 -20.06 3.08
N TYR A 111 -9.77 -18.95 3.35
CA TYR A 111 -10.05 -18.11 4.50
C TYR A 111 -11.39 -17.36 4.32
N PRO A 112 -12.29 -17.34 5.31
CA PRO A 112 -13.63 -16.76 5.12
C PRO A 112 -13.57 -15.29 4.67
N HIS A 113 -14.19 -14.97 3.54
CA HIS A 113 -14.11 -13.63 2.94
C HIS A 113 -14.68 -12.54 3.85
N GLU A 114 -15.66 -12.86 4.70
CA GLU A 114 -16.22 -11.96 5.72
C GLU A 114 -15.21 -11.55 6.82
N LEU A 115 -14.09 -12.26 6.91
CA LEU A 115 -12.97 -11.95 7.79
C LEU A 115 -11.79 -11.29 7.04
N ILE A 116 -11.88 -11.13 5.71
CA ILE A 116 -10.84 -10.53 4.88
C ILE A 116 -11.22 -9.09 4.50
N SER A 117 -10.39 -8.14 4.90
CA SER A 117 -10.38 -6.78 4.34
C SER A 117 -9.28 -6.67 3.29
N LEU A 118 -9.59 -6.01 2.17
CA LEU A 118 -8.63 -5.77 1.09
C LEU A 118 -8.21 -4.30 1.05
N GLY A 119 -6.91 -4.05 0.93
CA GLY A 119 -6.33 -2.74 0.67
C GLY A 119 -5.49 -2.76 -0.60
N PHE A 120 -5.78 -1.86 -1.53
CA PHE A 120 -5.00 -1.68 -2.76
C PHE A 120 -4.48 -0.26 -2.86
N ILE A 121 -3.25 -0.08 -3.34
CA ILE A 121 -2.71 1.24 -3.70
C ILE A 121 -2.10 1.23 -5.08
N LEU A 122 -2.51 2.17 -5.94
CA LEU A 122 -2.13 2.19 -7.35
C LEU A 122 -1.52 3.54 -7.77
N PRO A 123 -0.52 3.55 -8.68
CA PRO A 123 0.14 4.78 -9.15
C PRO A 123 -0.76 5.60 -10.09
N LYS A 124 -0.60 6.93 -10.06
CA LYS A 124 -1.31 7.89 -10.93
C LYS A 124 -0.68 8.04 -12.32
N ASN A 125 -0.48 6.93 -13.02
CA ASN A 125 0.02 6.90 -14.40
C ASN A 125 -0.94 6.13 -15.33
N LYS A 126 -0.59 6.03 -16.62
CA LYS A 126 -1.43 5.35 -17.64
C LYS A 126 -1.72 3.88 -17.26
N GLU A 127 -0.68 3.14 -16.88
CA GLU A 127 -0.80 1.72 -16.50
C GLU A 127 -1.64 1.56 -15.22
N GLY A 128 -1.36 2.36 -14.19
CA GLY A 128 -2.11 2.34 -12.94
C GLY A 128 -3.57 2.78 -13.09
N ASN A 129 -3.90 3.65 -14.04
CA ASN A 129 -5.30 3.98 -14.36
C ASN A 129 -6.04 2.78 -14.98
N ALA A 130 -5.38 2.05 -15.89
CA ALA A 130 -5.94 0.84 -16.48
C ALA A 130 -6.11 -0.27 -15.42
N ALA A 131 -5.12 -0.45 -14.55
CA ALA A 131 -5.17 -1.38 -13.43
C ALA A 131 -6.32 -1.03 -12.46
N THR A 132 -6.50 0.25 -12.11
CA THR A 132 -7.64 0.67 -11.27
C THR A 132 -8.98 0.37 -11.90
N ALA A 133 -9.15 0.60 -13.21
CA ALA A 133 -10.40 0.29 -13.90
C ALA A 133 -10.71 -1.22 -13.87
N ALA A 134 -9.70 -2.06 -14.15
CA ALA A 134 -9.84 -3.51 -14.13
C ALA A 134 -10.14 -4.05 -12.71
N LEU A 135 -9.39 -3.59 -11.71
CA LEU A 135 -9.61 -3.93 -10.31
C LEU A 135 -11.03 -3.51 -9.85
N GLN A 136 -11.46 -2.29 -10.17
CA GLN A 136 -12.77 -1.79 -9.79
C GLN A 136 -13.89 -2.63 -10.41
N ALA A 137 -13.73 -3.09 -11.65
CA ALA A 137 -14.71 -3.97 -12.30
C ALA A 137 -14.86 -5.29 -11.54
N GLN A 138 -13.74 -5.91 -11.15
CA GLN A 138 -13.74 -7.17 -10.42
C GLN A 138 -14.25 -7.04 -8.98
N VAL A 139 -13.81 -6.01 -8.25
CA VAL A 139 -14.34 -5.68 -6.91
C VAL A 139 -15.84 -5.46 -6.98
N THR A 140 -16.33 -4.72 -7.97
CA THR A 140 -17.77 -4.45 -8.14
C THR A 140 -18.55 -5.74 -8.41
N LYS A 141 -18.00 -6.63 -9.24
CA LYS A 141 -18.61 -7.93 -9.53
C LYS A 141 -18.73 -8.78 -8.26
N THR A 142 -17.65 -8.93 -7.50
CA THR A 142 -17.62 -9.72 -6.26
C THR A 142 -18.53 -9.12 -5.18
N GLN A 143 -18.41 -7.82 -4.93
CA GLN A 143 -19.18 -7.14 -3.87
C GLN A 143 -20.70 -7.03 -4.16
N LYS A 144 -21.12 -7.14 -5.42
CA LYS A 144 -22.54 -7.26 -5.80
C LYS A 144 -23.04 -8.71 -5.83
N GLY A 145 -22.14 -9.69 -5.79
CA GLY A 145 -22.45 -11.11 -5.81
C GLY A 145 -23.09 -11.63 -4.50
N PRO A 146 -23.18 -12.95 -4.33
CA PRO A 146 -23.71 -13.57 -3.11
C PRO A 146 -22.94 -13.11 -1.85
N LEU A 147 -23.65 -12.91 -0.73
CA LEU A 147 -23.05 -12.38 0.51
C LEU A 147 -21.84 -13.20 0.99
N LYS A 148 -21.91 -14.53 0.87
CA LYS A 148 -20.85 -15.46 1.26
C LYS A 148 -19.54 -15.30 0.48
N ASP A 149 -19.60 -14.69 -0.71
CA ASP A 149 -18.43 -14.52 -1.58
C ASP A 149 -17.82 -13.10 -1.41
N ARG A 150 -18.44 -12.23 -0.61
CA ARG A 150 -18.02 -10.82 -0.45
C ARG A 150 -16.93 -10.70 0.61
N PHE A 151 -15.90 -9.92 0.29
CA PHE A 151 -14.92 -9.49 1.28
C PHE A 151 -15.54 -8.53 2.30
N ARG A 152 -15.07 -8.60 3.56
CA ARG A 152 -15.47 -7.74 4.68
C ARG A 152 -15.48 -6.26 4.31
N SER A 153 -14.40 -5.81 3.68
CA SER A 153 -14.28 -4.45 3.16
C SER A 153 -13.22 -4.38 2.07
N VAL A 154 -13.30 -3.35 1.22
CA VAL A 154 -12.31 -3.10 0.16
C VAL A 154 -11.99 -1.61 0.13
N VAL A 155 -10.71 -1.27 0.19
CA VAL A 155 -10.19 0.09 0.04
C VAL A 155 -9.28 0.13 -1.20
N ILE A 156 -9.52 1.09 -2.08
CA ILE A 156 -8.68 1.33 -3.28
C ILE A 156 -8.15 2.75 -3.20
N GLU A 157 -6.83 2.87 -3.05
CA GLU A 157 -6.12 4.13 -2.94
C GLU A 157 -5.34 4.45 -4.21
N ARG A 158 -5.08 5.74 -4.40
CA ARG A 158 -4.27 6.26 -5.49
C ARG A 158 -3.10 7.02 -4.88
N GLN A 159 -1.87 6.66 -5.27
CA GLN A 159 -0.65 7.30 -4.77
C GLN A 159 -0.71 8.82 -4.93
N ASP A 160 -0.23 9.56 -3.94
CA ASP A 160 -0.23 11.02 -3.88
C ASP A 160 1.14 11.65 -4.20
N PHE A 161 2.12 10.84 -4.57
CA PHE A 161 3.44 11.24 -5.03
C PHE A 161 3.71 10.77 -6.46
N ASP A 162 4.65 11.45 -7.13
CA ASP A 162 5.04 11.11 -8.49
C ASP A 162 5.86 9.81 -8.55
N PRO A 163 5.72 9.00 -9.62
CA PRO A 163 6.56 7.81 -9.81
C PRO A 163 8.03 8.20 -9.90
N PRO A 164 8.95 7.49 -9.22
CA PRO A 164 10.36 7.84 -9.19
C PRO A 164 11.07 7.54 -10.53
N ILE A 165 10.50 6.66 -11.34
CA ILE A 165 11.03 6.25 -12.65
C ILE A 165 9.91 6.34 -13.70
N LEU A 166 10.26 6.83 -14.89
CA LEU A 166 9.33 7.02 -16.01
C LEU A 166 8.99 5.70 -16.70
N SER A 167 9.94 4.75 -16.77
CA SER A 167 9.74 3.41 -17.34
C SER A 167 9.45 2.37 -16.24
N GLN A 168 8.57 1.42 -16.55
CA GLN A 168 8.27 0.24 -15.73
C GLN A 168 8.90 -1.05 -16.31
N ASP A 169 9.77 -0.94 -17.31
CA ASP A 169 10.45 -2.08 -17.91
C ASP A 169 11.39 -2.74 -16.90
N GLU A 170 11.40 -4.08 -16.85
CA GLU A 170 12.21 -4.86 -15.91
C GLU A 170 13.69 -4.43 -15.90
N GLY A 171 14.34 -4.38 -17.07
CA GLY A 171 15.75 -3.99 -17.18
C GLY A 171 16.07 -2.60 -16.61
N GLU A 172 15.17 -1.62 -16.76
CA GLU A 172 15.34 -0.28 -16.19
C GLU A 172 15.09 -0.25 -14.68
N ARG A 173 14.13 -1.05 -14.20
CA ARG A 173 13.83 -1.22 -12.77
C ARG A 173 15.00 -1.85 -12.02
N HIS A 174 15.78 -2.72 -12.67
CA HIS A 174 16.93 -3.45 -12.09
C HIS A 174 18.28 -2.72 -12.21
N LYS A 175 18.33 -1.45 -12.61
CA LYS A 175 19.57 -0.66 -12.52
C LYS A 175 19.83 -0.24 -11.07
N ILE A 176 21.06 -0.44 -10.57
CA ILE A 176 21.47 -0.08 -9.20
C ILE A 176 21.10 1.37 -8.86
N GLU A 177 21.40 2.30 -9.77
CA GLU A 177 21.13 3.73 -9.63
C GLU A 177 19.64 4.06 -9.40
N ASN A 178 18.74 3.23 -9.93
CA ASN A 178 17.30 3.42 -9.82
C ASN A 178 16.70 2.73 -8.57
N GLN A 179 17.39 1.73 -8.00
CA GLN A 179 16.83 0.90 -6.93
C GLN A 179 16.53 1.69 -5.66
N LYS A 180 17.39 2.63 -5.25
CA LYS A 180 17.15 3.43 -4.03
C LYS A 180 15.87 4.25 -4.16
N ALA A 181 15.73 5.00 -5.25
CA ALA A 181 14.54 5.83 -5.49
C ALA A 181 13.27 4.98 -5.67
N ARG A 182 13.38 3.86 -6.41
CA ARG A 182 12.27 2.91 -6.61
C ARG A 182 11.80 2.32 -5.30
N ARG A 183 12.70 1.71 -4.50
CA ARG A 183 12.38 1.09 -3.21
C ARG A 183 11.87 2.11 -2.20
N SER A 184 12.44 3.32 -2.16
CA SER A 184 11.89 4.43 -1.36
C SER A 184 10.44 4.75 -1.70
N SER A 185 10.10 4.83 -2.99
CA SER A 185 8.72 5.07 -3.42
C SER A 185 7.78 3.91 -3.12
N MET A 186 8.26 2.66 -3.26
CA MET A 186 7.48 1.48 -2.88
C MET A 186 7.21 1.45 -1.37
N SER A 187 8.22 1.77 -0.55
CA SER A 187 8.06 1.94 0.90
C SER A 187 6.98 2.96 1.25
N ARG A 188 6.97 4.12 0.59
CA ARG A 188 5.92 5.13 0.78
C ARG A 188 4.55 4.59 0.42
N ALA A 189 4.41 3.87 -0.69
CA ALA A 189 3.14 3.27 -1.10
C ALA A 189 2.63 2.24 -0.08
N ARG A 190 3.50 1.32 0.36
CA ARG A 190 3.17 0.32 1.39
C ARG A 190 2.76 1.02 2.70
N ASN A 191 3.53 2.00 3.15
CA ASN A 191 3.22 2.74 4.37
C ASN A 191 1.90 3.50 4.29
N SER A 192 1.66 4.25 3.21
CA SER A 192 0.39 4.97 3.01
C SER A 192 -0.78 4.00 3.12
N LEU A 193 -0.71 2.89 2.39
CA LEU A 193 -1.76 1.88 2.39
C LEU A 193 -1.95 1.24 3.77
N LEU A 194 -0.88 0.87 4.46
CA LEU A 194 -0.93 0.29 5.80
C LEU A 194 -1.59 1.25 6.79
N PHE A 195 -1.13 2.50 6.87
CA PHE A 195 -1.57 3.45 7.89
C PHE A 195 -3.01 3.90 7.73
N THR A 196 -3.57 3.86 6.51
CA THR A 196 -4.96 4.23 6.25
C THR A 196 -5.94 3.07 6.38
N THR A 197 -5.47 1.82 6.34
CA THR A 197 -6.32 0.62 6.33
C THR A 197 -6.18 -0.27 7.56
N LEU A 198 -5.10 -0.17 8.33
CA LEU A 198 -4.90 -0.97 9.54
C LEU A 198 -5.95 -0.63 10.61
N GLY A 199 -6.86 -1.58 10.85
CA GLY A 199 -7.95 -1.44 11.81
C GLY A 199 -7.56 -1.86 13.23
N ALA A 200 -8.32 -1.37 14.20
CA ALA A 200 -8.19 -1.78 15.60
C ALA A 200 -8.59 -3.25 15.84
N GLU A 201 -9.29 -3.87 14.89
CA GLU A 201 -9.77 -5.26 14.93
C GLU A 201 -8.94 -6.22 14.07
N THR A 202 -7.95 -5.70 13.31
CA THR A 202 -7.10 -6.51 12.44
C THR A 202 -6.18 -7.42 13.27
N SER A 203 -6.20 -8.72 13.04
CA SER A 203 -5.30 -9.66 13.69
C SER A 203 -4.04 -9.89 12.87
N TRP A 204 -4.21 -10.02 11.56
CA TRP A 204 -3.14 -10.33 10.61
C TRP A 204 -3.10 -9.34 9.47
N VAL A 205 -1.89 -9.05 8.98
CA VAL A 205 -1.65 -8.31 7.75
C VAL A 205 -0.91 -9.23 6.78
N LEU A 206 -1.52 -9.52 5.63
CA LEU A 206 -0.88 -10.26 4.55
C LEU A 206 -0.46 -9.26 3.46
N TRP A 207 0.83 -9.00 3.35
CA TRP A 207 1.39 -8.35 2.17
C TRP A 207 1.41 -9.34 1.03
N LEU A 208 0.70 -9.02 -0.06
CA LEU A 208 0.63 -9.88 -1.24
C LEU A 208 0.79 -9.00 -2.48
N ASP A 209 1.92 -9.12 -3.16
CA ASP A 209 2.21 -8.35 -4.36
C ASP A 209 1.26 -8.74 -5.52
N ALA A 210 0.93 -7.78 -6.38
CA ALA A 210 -0.14 -7.91 -7.38
C ALA A 210 0.16 -8.92 -8.51
N ASP A 211 1.40 -9.39 -8.58
CA ASP A 211 1.94 -10.34 -9.55
C ASP A 211 2.11 -11.75 -8.95
N ILE A 212 1.65 -11.99 -7.71
CA ILE A 212 1.53 -13.34 -7.15
C ILE A 212 0.21 -13.98 -7.61
N ILE A 213 0.33 -14.87 -8.61
CA ILE A 213 -0.81 -15.42 -9.35
C ILE A 213 -1.20 -16.84 -8.94
N GLU A 214 -0.40 -17.50 -8.11
CA GLU A 214 -0.69 -18.85 -7.63
C GLU A 214 -0.12 -19.05 -6.22
N THR A 215 -1.01 -19.39 -5.29
CA THR A 215 -0.72 -19.78 -3.90
C THR A 215 -1.57 -20.99 -3.53
N PRO A 216 -1.18 -21.81 -2.55
CA PRO A 216 -2.13 -22.77 -1.97
C PRO A 216 -3.38 -22.03 -1.44
N PRO A 217 -4.61 -22.54 -1.65
CA PRO A 217 -5.84 -21.93 -1.12
C PRO A 217 -5.81 -21.70 0.39
N SER A 218 -5.11 -22.55 1.12
CA SER A 218 -4.88 -22.50 2.56
C SER A 218 -3.81 -21.50 3.00
N LEU A 219 -3.30 -20.61 2.12
CA LEU A 219 -2.15 -19.73 2.40
C LEU A 219 -2.17 -19.07 3.77
N ILE A 220 -3.28 -18.45 4.15
CA ILE A 220 -3.38 -17.71 5.41
C ILE A 220 -3.30 -18.66 6.60
N GLN A 221 -4.02 -19.78 6.54
CA GLN A 221 -4.07 -20.81 7.57
C GLN A 221 -2.71 -21.48 7.74
N ASP A 222 -2.11 -21.89 6.62
CA ASP A 222 -0.81 -22.56 6.59
C ASP A 222 0.26 -21.66 7.23
N LEU A 223 0.31 -20.37 6.87
CA LEU A 223 1.27 -19.42 7.45
C LEU A 223 0.98 -19.06 8.92
N ALA A 224 -0.29 -18.87 9.29
CA ALA A 224 -0.66 -18.53 10.66
C ALA A 224 -0.36 -19.68 11.64
N ALA A 225 -0.49 -20.93 11.21
CA ALA A 225 -0.24 -22.13 12.03
C ALA A 225 1.17 -22.19 12.64
N HIS A 226 2.15 -21.49 12.03
CA HIS A 226 3.52 -21.40 12.54
C HIS A 226 3.69 -20.44 13.74
N ASP A 227 2.67 -19.64 14.07
CA ASP A 227 2.64 -18.69 15.18
C ASP A 227 3.77 -17.63 15.17
N LYS A 228 4.31 -17.31 14.00
CA LYS A 228 5.44 -16.36 13.89
C LYS A 228 4.95 -14.93 13.75
N PRO A 229 5.70 -13.94 14.26
CA PRO A 229 5.31 -12.54 14.14
C PRO A 229 5.43 -12.05 12.68
N LEU A 230 6.41 -12.54 11.93
CA LEU A 230 6.58 -12.32 10.49
C LEU A 230 6.94 -13.67 9.85
N ILE A 231 6.20 -14.06 8.81
CA ILE A 231 6.47 -15.31 8.07
C ILE A 231 6.34 -15.12 6.56
N VAL A 232 7.34 -15.60 5.82
CA VAL A 232 7.46 -15.44 4.36
C VAL A 232 7.62 -16.81 3.67
N PRO A 233 6.70 -17.22 2.78
CA PRO A 233 6.92 -18.36 1.89
C PRO A 233 7.95 -18.04 0.80
N ASN A 234 8.50 -19.07 0.18
CA ASN A 234 9.46 -18.93 -0.90
C ASN A 234 8.78 -18.60 -2.23
N CYS A 235 9.26 -17.57 -2.93
CA CYS A 235 8.66 -17.12 -4.19
C CYS A 235 9.44 -17.64 -5.40
N TYR A 236 8.73 -18.39 -6.25
CA TYR A 236 9.23 -18.96 -7.49
C TYR A 236 8.46 -18.38 -8.68
N GLN A 237 8.92 -18.69 -9.87
CA GLN A 237 8.25 -18.37 -11.12
C GLN A 237 8.19 -19.62 -11.98
N ARG A 238 7.00 -19.95 -12.48
CA ARG A 238 6.83 -21.04 -13.46
C ARG A 238 7.16 -20.52 -14.85
N TYR A 239 7.82 -21.34 -15.66
CA TYR A 239 8.11 -21.04 -17.05
C TYR A 239 8.11 -22.30 -17.91
N THR A 240 8.02 -22.15 -19.22
CA THR A 240 8.26 -23.25 -20.16
C THR A 240 9.72 -23.23 -20.56
N ASP A 241 10.42 -24.31 -20.26
CA ASP A 241 11.82 -24.47 -20.65
C ASP A 241 11.96 -24.43 -22.18
N PRO A 242 12.70 -23.48 -22.76
CA PRO A 242 12.82 -23.34 -24.20
C PRO A 242 13.60 -24.49 -24.87
N GLU A 243 14.44 -25.21 -24.12
CA GLU A 243 15.21 -26.36 -24.65
C GLU A 243 14.37 -27.64 -24.66
N THR A 244 13.62 -27.88 -23.58
CA THR A 244 12.87 -29.14 -23.41
C THR A 244 11.38 -29.03 -23.75
N GLY A 245 10.84 -27.80 -23.82
CA GLY A 245 9.41 -27.52 -23.99
C GLY A 245 8.55 -27.90 -22.78
N LYS A 246 9.16 -28.25 -21.64
CA LYS A 246 8.47 -28.75 -20.45
C LYS A 246 8.24 -27.64 -19.42
N PRO A 247 7.20 -27.75 -18.58
CA PRO A 247 7.06 -26.88 -17.42
C PRO A 247 8.26 -27.00 -16.49
N ALA A 248 8.79 -25.86 -16.07
CA ALA A 248 9.88 -25.72 -15.12
C ALA A 248 9.57 -24.58 -14.13
N GLU A 249 10.38 -24.46 -13.09
CA GLU A 249 10.30 -23.38 -12.12
C GLU A 249 11.69 -22.86 -11.78
N ARG A 250 11.77 -21.56 -11.45
CA ARG A 250 13.02 -20.89 -11.03
C ARG A 250 12.75 -20.02 -9.81
N PRO A 251 13.74 -19.81 -8.92
CA PRO A 251 13.60 -18.85 -7.84
C PRO A 251 13.39 -17.44 -8.40
N TYR A 252 12.55 -16.65 -7.72
CA TYR A 252 12.20 -15.30 -8.14
C TYR A 252 12.63 -14.24 -7.11
N ASP A 253 12.25 -14.41 -5.85
CA ASP A 253 12.53 -13.41 -4.81
C ASP A 253 13.83 -13.71 -4.05
N PHE A 254 14.78 -12.77 -4.12
CA PHE A 254 16.06 -12.83 -3.43
C PHE A 254 16.15 -11.92 -2.21
N ASN A 255 15.06 -11.24 -1.81
CA ASN A 255 15.05 -10.32 -0.67
C ASN A 255 14.80 -11.01 0.68
N SER A 256 14.55 -12.33 0.67
CA SER A 256 14.43 -13.15 1.88
C SER A 256 15.74 -13.88 2.15
N TRP A 257 16.43 -13.53 3.23
CA TRP A 257 17.78 -14.00 3.50
C TRP A 257 18.18 -14.00 4.97
N GLN A 258 19.22 -14.79 5.28
CA GLN A 258 19.98 -14.71 6.53
C GLN A 258 21.23 -13.84 6.34
N ASP A 259 21.50 -12.95 7.29
CA ASP A 259 22.61 -12.01 7.20
C ASP A 259 23.96 -12.72 7.28
N SER A 260 25.02 -12.05 6.85
CA SER A 260 26.37 -12.63 6.85
C SER A 260 27.38 -11.69 7.52
N PRO A 261 28.48 -12.21 8.10
CA PRO A 261 29.57 -11.37 8.59
C PRO A 261 30.14 -10.44 7.50
N THR A 262 30.19 -10.90 6.25
CA THR A 262 30.69 -10.11 5.11
C THR A 262 29.77 -8.92 4.80
N ALA A 263 28.45 -9.13 4.81
CA ALA A 263 27.48 -8.06 4.61
C ALA A 263 27.52 -7.04 5.76
N GLN A 264 27.72 -7.50 7.00
CA GLN A 264 27.88 -6.62 8.17
C GLN A 264 29.17 -5.80 8.10
N GLU A 265 30.29 -6.40 7.69
CA GLU A 265 31.55 -5.69 7.49
C GLU A 265 31.42 -4.66 6.35
N LEU A 266 30.76 -5.03 5.24
CA LEU A 266 30.47 -4.11 4.15
C LEU A 266 29.64 -2.92 4.64
N ALA A 267 28.52 -3.16 5.32
CA ALA A 267 27.65 -2.12 5.87
C ALA A 267 28.41 -1.17 6.81
N SER A 268 29.33 -1.70 7.63
CA SER A 268 30.12 -0.88 8.58
C SER A 268 31.05 0.14 7.91
N LYS A 269 31.35 -0.04 6.62
CA LYS A 269 32.23 0.82 5.82
C LYS A 269 31.46 1.76 4.88
N MET A 270 30.14 1.61 4.79
CA MET A 270 29.26 2.39 3.92
C MET A 270 28.85 3.70 4.59
N ASP A 271 28.46 4.68 3.78
CA ASP A 271 27.84 5.89 4.30
C ASP A 271 26.48 5.55 4.95
N PRO A 272 26.05 6.24 6.02
CA PRO A 272 24.74 6.01 6.63
C PRO A 272 23.55 6.06 5.65
N ASP A 273 23.66 6.83 4.58
CA ASP A 273 22.62 6.95 3.55
C ASP A 273 22.72 5.90 2.44
N ASP A 274 23.81 5.14 2.36
CA ASP A 274 23.96 4.10 1.34
C ASP A 274 23.10 2.87 1.64
N ILE A 275 22.73 2.12 0.60
CA ILE A 275 21.91 0.91 0.72
C ILE A 275 22.62 -0.31 0.14
N ILE A 276 22.43 -1.45 0.82
CA ILE A 276 22.83 -2.77 0.34
C ILE A 276 21.66 -3.35 -0.46
N LEU A 277 21.98 -3.94 -1.61
CA LEU A 277 21.00 -4.56 -2.49
C LEU A 277 21.48 -5.97 -2.86
N GLU A 278 20.63 -6.95 -2.66
CA GLU A 278 20.90 -8.32 -3.10
C GLU A 278 20.75 -8.48 -4.62
N GLY A 279 21.49 -9.45 -5.18
CA GLY A 279 21.42 -9.83 -6.60
C GLY A 279 22.35 -9.05 -7.54
N TYR A 280 23.15 -8.12 -7.04
CA TYR A 280 24.10 -7.34 -7.84
C TYR A 280 25.51 -7.92 -7.74
N ARG A 281 26.14 -8.19 -8.89
CA ARG A 281 27.50 -8.80 -8.96
C ARG A 281 28.55 -7.90 -8.32
N GLU A 282 28.32 -6.60 -8.36
CA GLU A 282 29.17 -5.56 -7.81
C GLU A 282 29.17 -5.55 -6.28
N MET A 283 28.21 -6.24 -5.62
CA MET A 283 28.05 -6.28 -4.18
C MET A 283 27.94 -7.72 -3.67
N ALA A 284 29.07 -8.34 -3.37
CA ALA A 284 29.11 -9.70 -2.84
C ALA A 284 28.78 -9.70 -1.33
N THR A 285 27.48 -9.78 -1.01
CA THR A 285 26.98 -9.77 0.37
C THR A 285 27.16 -11.11 1.07
N TYR A 286 27.26 -12.23 0.34
CA TYR A 286 27.31 -13.60 0.88
C TYR A 286 26.17 -13.94 1.86
N ARG A 287 25.03 -13.25 1.74
CA ARG A 287 23.84 -13.61 2.49
C ARG A 287 23.28 -14.93 2.00
N ALA A 288 22.80 -15.75 2.92
CA ALA A 288 22.18 -17.02 2.53
C ALA A 288 20.74 -16.71 2.06
N LEU A 289 20.49 -16.87 0.77
CA LEU A 289 19.19 -16.54 0.15
C LEU A 289 18.22 -17.71 0.32
N MET A 290 17.03 -17.44 0.86
CA MET A 290 16.00 -18.46 1.07
C MET A 290 15.55 -19.12 -0.24
N ALA A 291 15.60 -18.38 -1.35
CA ALA A 291 15.41 -18.86 -2.72
C ALA A 291 16.18 -20.15 -3.06
N TYR A 292 17.33 -20.39 -2.42
CA TYR A 292 18.17 -21.56 -2.66
C TYR A 292 18.23 -22.53 -1.46
N MET A 293 17.47 -22.26 -0.40
CA MET A 293 17.38 -23.12 0.78
C MET A 293 16.36 -24.24 0.63
N ALA A 294 15.55 -24.23 -0.43
CA ALA A 294 14.57 -25.27 -0.69
C ALA A 294 15.27 -26.62 -0.89
N ASP A 295 14.98 -27.58 -0.02
CA ASP A 295 15.49 -28.95 -0.12
C ASP A 295 14.49 -29.81 -0.92
N ARG A 296 14.95 -30.95 -1.43
CA ARG A 296 14.12 -31.97 -2.08
C ARG A 296 13.45 -32.93 -1.07
N VAL A 297 13.70 -32.74 0.22
CA VAL A 297 13.06 -33.49 1.29
C VAL A 297 11.63 -32.96 1.48
N ASP A 298 10.65 -33.86 1.53
CA ASP A 298 9.19 -33.61 1.51
C ASP A 298 8.62 -32.81 2.71
N GLU A 299 9.45 -32.15 3.51
CA GLU A 299 8.99 -31.32 4.63
C GLU A 299 8.63 -29.91 4.14
N ARG A 300 7.37 -29.70 3.75
CA ARG A 300 6.84 -28.41 3.27
C ARG A 300 7.06 -27.26 4.27
N ASP A 301 6.93 -27.56 5.56
CA ASP A 301 6.77 -26.59 6.63
C ASP A 301 8.07 -26.35 7.43
N VAL A 302 9.24 -26.61 6.82
CA VAL A 302 10.55 -26.29 7.40
C VAL A 302 10.66 -24.79 7.65
N GLU A 303 11.05 -24.40 8.87
CA GLU A 303 11.25 -23.01 9.27
C GLU A 303 12.74 -22.66 9.27
N VAL A 304 13.08 -21.48 8.76
CA VAL A 304 14.42 -20.88 8.90
C VAL A 304 14.31 -19.47 9.47
N PRO A 305 15.19 -19.05 10.39
CA PRO A 305 15.23 -17.65 10.81
C PRO A 305 15.69 -16.77 9.65
N LEU A 306 15.16 -15.56 9.54
CA LEU A 306 15.56 -14.58 8.52
C LEU A 306 15.93 -13.24 9.15
N ASP A 307 16.82 -12.52 8.47
CA ASP A 307 17.23 -11.16 8.82
C ASP A 307 16.69 -10.12 7.82
N GLY A 308 16.40 -10.54 6.59
CA GLY A 308 15.66 -9.80 5.58
C GLY A 308 14.49 -10.62 5.04
N VAL A 309 13.41 -9.95 4.67
CA VAL A 309 12.23 -10.56 4.05
C VAL A 309 11.89 -9.80 2.77
N GLY A 310 11.34 -10.51 1.79
CA GLY A 310 10.71 -9.90 0.63
C GLY A 310 9.24 -9.56 0.86
N GLY A 311 8.66 -8.86 -0.11
CA GLY A 311 7.27 -8.37 -0.09
C GLY A 311 6.28 -9.19 -0.90
N THR A 312 6.73 -10.24 -1.59
CA THR A 312 5.91 -11.00 -2.56
C THR A 312 4.67 -11.60 -1.90
N ALA A 313 4.87 -12.33 -0.81
CA ALA A 313 3.83 -12.84 0.08
C ALA A 313 4.42 -12.86 1.48
N LEU A 314 3.88 -12.10 2.43
CA LEU A 314 4.43 -11.97 3.77
C LEU A 314 3.28 -11.77 4.77
N LEU A 315 3.09 -12.75 5.65
CA LEU A 315 2.09 -12.68 6.72
C LEU A 315 2.75 -12.09 7.98
N VAL A 316 2.11 -11.08 8.57
CA VAL A 316 2.60 -10.31 9.71
C VAL A 316 1.51 -10.22 10.76
N LYS A 317 1.84 -10.51 12.03
CA LYS A 317 0.96 -10.22 13.15
C LYS A 317 0.72 -8.71 13.22
N ALA A 318 -0.52 -8.25 13.29
CA ALA A 318 -0.85 -6.83 13.23
C ALA A 318 -0.14 -5.99 14.31
N ASP A 319 0.16 -6.58 15.47
CA ASP A 319 0.90 -5.92 16.56
C ASP A 319 2.31 -5.49 16.17
N VAL A 320 2.98 -6.20 15.25
CA VAL A 320 4.29 -5.80 14.73
C VAL A 320 4.19 -4.40 14.08
N HIS A 321 3.13 -4.15 13.31
CA HIS A 321 2.88 -2.84 12.72
C HIS A 321 2.38 -1.82 13.75
N ARG A 322 1.57 -2.22 14.74
CA ARG A 322 1.11 -1.32 15.81
C ARG A 322 2.23 -0.85 16.74
N ASP A 323 3.27 -1.67 16.92
CA ASP A 323 4.49 -1.32 17.64
C ASP A 323 5.39 -0.36 16.85
N GLY A 324 5.04 -0.09 15.58
CA GLY A 324 5.69 0.92 14.74
C GLY A 324 6.60 0.35 13.66
N ALA A 325 6.68 -0.97 13.48
CA ALA A 325 7.42 -1.53 12.36
C ALA A 325 6.73 -1.15 11.04
N MET A 326 7.48 -0.51 10.15
CA MET A 326 7.01 -0.03 8.84
C MET A 326 8.10 -0.21 7.78
N PHE A 327 7.80 0.09 6.53
CA PHE A 327 8.78 0.00 5.43
C PHE A 327 9.57 1.31 5.36
N PRO A 328 10.83 1.39 5.80
CA PRO A 328 11.56 2.65 5.78
C PRO A 328 11.73 3.14 4.33
N PRO A 329 11.32 4.38 4.00
CA PRO A 329 11.56 4.99 2.69
C PRO A 329 12.96 5.62 2.58
N PHE A 330 13.81 5.39 3.57
CA PHE A 330 15.18 5.89 3.70
C PHE A 330 16.10 4.74 4.14
N ALA A 331 17.41 4.93 4.07
CA ALA A 331 18.37 3.94 4.54
C ALA A 331 18.21 3.73 6.06
N PHE A 332 17.99 2.48 6.47
CA PHE A 332 17.86 2.07 7.86
C PHE A 332 18.78 0.88 8.10
N TYR A 333 19.92 1.12 8.76
CA TYR A 333 21.03 0.15 8.84
C TYR A 333 21.49 -0.33 7.45
N ASN A 334 21.62 0.61 6.50
CA ASN A 334 21.92 0.34 5.09
C ASN A 334 20.92 -0.58 4.37
N LEU A 335 19.72 -0.77 4.93
CA LEU A 335 18.61 -1.49 4.31
C LEU A 335 17.48 -0.51 3.98
N ILE A 336 16.54 -0.92 3.13
CA ILE A 336 15.39 -0.11 2.75
C ILE A 336 14.18 -1.03 2.54
N GLU A 337 12.97 -0.46 2.57
CA GLU A 337 11.74 -1.18 2.20
C GLU A 337 11.51 -2.45 3.03
N THR A 338 11.32 -3.63 2.44
CA THR A 338 10.97 -4.88 3.13
C THR A 338 12.12 -5.42 3.98
N GLU A 339 13.35 -5.32 3.50
CA GLU A 339 14.55 -5.67 4.27
C GLU A 339 14.74 -4.73 5.46
N GLY A 340 14.52 -3.43 5.25
CA GLY A 340 14.53 -2.44 6.33
C GLY A 340 13.41 -2.65 7.35
N PHE A 341 12.23 -3.11 6.90
CA PHE A 341 11.11 -3.51 7.75
C PHE A 341 11.47 -4.71 8.64
N ALA A 342 12.07 -5.77 8.09
CA ALA A 342 12.54 -6.91 8.88
C ALA A 342 13.54 -6.47 9.96
N LYS A 343 14.48 -5.60 9.60
CA LYS A 343 15.42 -5.01 10.56
C LYS A 343 14.70 -4.21 11.64
N MET A 344 13.70 -3.41 11.28
CA MET A 344 12.94 -2.60 12.22
C MET A 344 12.14 -3.46 13.20
N ALA A 345 11.46 -4.49 12.70
CA ALA A 345 10.77 -5.49 13.51
C ALA A 345 11.74 -6.15 14.50
N LYS A 346 12.94 -6.54 14.06
CA LYS A 346 14.00 -7.08 14.93
C LYS A 346 14.44 -6.11 16.03
N ARG A 347 14.50 -4.81 15.74
CA ARG A 347 14.80 -3.78 16.76
C ARG A 347 13.68 -3.59 17.78
N LEU A 348 12.44 -3.94 17.42
CA LEU A 348 11.28 -3.93 18.31
C LEU A 348 11.08 -5.25 19.07
N GLY A 349 11.93 -6.27 18.84
CA GLY A 349 11.86 -7.55 19.53
C GLY A 349 11.14 -8.66 18.76
N TRP A 350 10.75 -8.41 17.51
CA TRP A 350 10.08 -9.38 16.64
C TRP A 350 11.07 -10.08 15.70
N ALA A 351 10.90 -11.36 15.40
CA ALA A 351 11.82 -12.13 14.55
C ALA A 351 11.13 -12.64 13.28
N ALA A 352 11.80 -12.49 12.13
CA ALA A 352 11.30 -13.01 10.86
C ALA A 352 11.63 -14.50 10.68
N THR A 353 10.68 -15.22 10.08
CA THR A 353 10.80 -16.65 9.75
C THR A 353 10.50 -16.86 8.27
N GLY A 354 11.24 -17.74 7.62
CA GLY A 354 11.04 -18.15 6.24
C GLY A 354 10.62 -19.60 6.13
N LEU A 355 9.83 -19.92 5.09
CA LEU A 355 9.46 -21.28 4.72
C LEU A 355 10.06 -21.63 3.35
N PRO A 356 11.31 -22.15 3.28
CA PRO A 356 12.00 -22.42 2.02
C PRO A 356 11.27 -23.40 1.10
N ASN A 357 10.53 -24.37 1.66
CA ASN A 357 9.84 -25.41 0.89
C ASN A 357 8.37 -25.07 0.57
N TYR A 358 7.81 -24.05 1.22
CA TYR A 358 6.46 -23.56 0.94
C TYR A 358 6.51 -22.55 -0.21
N LYS A 359 6.03 -22.94 -1.40
CA LYS A 359 6.15 -22.13 -2.62
C LYS A 359 4.89 -21.34 -2.94
N VAL A 360 5.12 -20.09 -3.35
CA VAL A 360 4.14 -19.24 -4.05
C VAL A 360 4.73 -18.84 -5.41
N TYR A 361 3.88 -18.48 -6.37
CA TYR A 361 4.33 -18.26 -7.73
C TYR A 361 3.99 -16.86 -8.26
N HIS A 362 5.05 -16.19 -8.70
CA HIS A 362 5.00 -14.92 -9.40
C HIS A 362 4.64 -15.14 -10.89
N TYR A 363 3.98 -14.15 -11.48
CA TYR A 363 3.65 -14.09 -12.90
C TYR A 363 4.91 -14.17 -13.78
N ASN A 364 4.89 -14.93 -14.87
CA ASN A 364 6.00 -14.95 -15.82
C ASN A 364 5.84 -13.81 -16.82
N GLU A 365 6.62 -12.73 -16.65
CA GLU A 365 6.57 -11.53 -17.50
C GLU A 365 6.83 -11.81 -18.99
#